data_AF-A0A918VID9-F1
#
_entry.id   AF-A0A918VID9-F1
#
_cell.length_a   1.000
_cell.length_b   1.000
_cell.length_c   1.000
_cell.angle_alpha   90.00
_cell.angle_beta   90.00
_cell.angle_gamma   90.00
#
_symmetry.space_group_name_H-M   'P 1'
#
loop_
_entity.id
_entity.type
_entity.pdbx_description
1 polymer ?
#
loop_
_entity_poly.entity_id
_entity_poly.type
_entity_poly.pdbx_seq_one_letter_code
_entity_poly.pdbx_strand_id
1 'polypeptide(L)'
;MATGPEHYREAERLAEQADSWMDADIGWKAHLPTEERIARRRADLDAAQVHATLALAAATALATMSSRAAVRTVNEWWAAAGPQQPKDDDTSE
;
A
#
# COMPACT_ATOMS: atom_id res chain seq x y z
N MET A 1 11.27 14.82 2.07
CA MET A 1 11.26 13.50 2.73
C MET A 1 9.85 12.97 2.59
N ALA A 2 9.68 11.73 2.14
CA ALA A 2 8.34 11.14 2.00
C ALA A 2 7.68 10.98 3.38
N THR A 3 6.37 11.23 3.45
CA THR A 3 5.53 11.09 4.65
C THR A 3 4.94 9.67 4.74
N GLY A 4 4.49 9.26 5.94
CA GLY A 4 3.85 7.95 6.14
C GLY A 4 2.71 7.62 5.15
N PRO A 5 1.78 8.54 4.89
CA PRO A 5 0.72 8.37 3.90
C PRO A 5 1.21 8.16 2.46
N GLU A 6 2.31 8.79 2.07
CA GLU A 6 2.92 8.59 0.74
C GLU A 6 3.53 7.18 0.62
N HIS A 7 4.17 6.70 1.69
CA HIS A 7 4.65 5.32 1.74
C HIS A 7 3.49 4.32 1.65
N TYR A 8 2.35 4.59 2.27
CA TYR A 8 1.17 3.74 2.15
C TYR A 8 0.66 3.66 0.70
N ARG A 9 0.45 4.81 0.03
CA ARG A 9 -0.02 4.83 -1.37
C ARG A 9 0.95 4.12 -2.31
N GLU A 10 2.25 4.29 -2.11
CA GLU A 10 3.25 3.64 -2.95
C GLU A 10 3.30 2.12 -2.70
N ALA A 11 3.07 1.66 -1.46
CA ALA A 11 2.94 0.24 -1.17
C ALA A 11 1.76 -0.40 -1.94
N GLU A 12 0.58 0.23 -1.89
CA GLU A 12 -0.62 -0.23 -2.63
C GLU A 12 -0.37 -0.24 -4.15
N ARG A 13 0.19 0.85 -4.69
CA ARG A 13 0.51 0.96 -6.12
C ARG A 13 1.47 -0.15 -6.58
N LEU A 14 2.49 -0.46 -5.79
CA LEU A 14 3.47 -1.52 -6.08
C LEU A 14 2.85 -2.91 -5.94
N ALA A 15 1.96 -3.12 -4.97
CA ALA A 15 1.23 -4.38 -4.82
C ALA A 15 0.30 -4.63 -6.01
N GLU A 16 -0.46 -3.63 -6.46
CA GLU A 16 -1.27 -3.71 -7.68
C GLU A 16 -0.41 -3.99 -8.92
N GLN A 17 0.76 -3.34 -9.01
CA GLN A 17 1.70 -3.59 -10.09
C GLN A 17 2.25 -5.02 -10.04
N ALA A 18 2.55 -5.55 -8.85
CA ALA A 18 2.95 -6.93 -8.65
C ALA A 18 1.89 -7.93 -9.14
N ASP A 19 0.61 -7.66 -8.85
CA ASP A 19 -0.51 -8.49 -9.29
C ASP A 19 -0.70 -8.42 -10.81
N SER A 20 -0.44 -7.27 -11.43
CA SER A 20 -0.48 -7.14 -12.89
C SER A 20 0.58 -7.97 -13.64
N TRP A 21 1.53 -8.60 -12.92
CA TRP A 21 2.45 -9.59 -13.48
C TRP A 21 1.88 -11.01 -13.46
N MET A 22 0.82 -11.29 -12.68
CA MET A 22 0.09 -12.56 -12.72
C MET A 22 -0.80 -12.65 -13.96
N ASP A 23 -1.39 -11.53 -14.39
CA ASP A 23 -2.23 -11.42 -15.60
C ASP A 23 -1.41 -11.11 -16.87
N ALA A 24 -0.12 -11.47 -16.89
CA ALA A 24 0.83 -11.03 -17.92
C ALA A 24 0.69 -11.75 -19.28
N ASP A 25 -0.35 -12.55 -19.48
CA ASP A 25 -0.61 -13.26 -20.74
C ASP A 25 -1.12 -12.33 -21.86
N ILE A 26 -1.32 -11.05 -21.57
CA ILE A 26 -1.77 -10.04 -22.52
C ILE A 26 -0.78 -8.88 -22.68
N GLY A 27 -0.69 -8.35 -23.91
CA GLY A 27 0.10 -7.15 -24.23
C GLY A 27 1.61 -7.38 -24.30
N TRP A 28 2.40 -6.33 -24.07
CA TRP A 28 3.85 -6.39 -24.22
C TRP A 28 4.53 -7.31 -23.19
N LYS A 29 3.94 -7.46 -22.00
CA LYS A 29 4.44 -8.35 -20.92
C LYS A 29 4.46 -9.83 -21.31
N ALA A 30 3.56 -10.25 -22.20
CA ALA A 30 3.51 -11.62 -22.71
C ALA A 30 4.78 -12.02 -23.47
N HIS A 31 5.52 -11.04 -24.01
CA HIS A 31 6.77 -11.26 -24.74
C HIS A 31 7.98 -11.48 -23.83
N LEU A 32 7.85 -11.27 -22.51
CA LEU A 32 8.93 -11.51 -21.56
C LEU A 32 8.98 -12.98 -21.13
N PRO A 33 10.19 -13.56 -20.94
CA PRO A 33 10.33 -14.88 -20.34
C PRO A 33 9.64 -14.97 -18.97
N THR A 34 9.12 -16.15 -18.63
CA THR A 34 8.45 -16.40 -17.34
C THR A 34 9.31 -16.00 -16.14
N GLU A 35 10.60 -16.34 -16.17
CA GLU A 35 11.55 -15.99 -15.09
C GLU A 35 11.69 -14.48 -14.89
N GLU A 36 11.75 -13.70 -15.99
CA GLU A 36 11.83 -12.24 -15.92
C GLU A 36 10.56 -11.64 -15.32
N ARG A 37 9.38 -12.20 -15.65
CA ARG A 37 8.10 -11.76 -15.06
C ARG A 37 8.04 -12.06 -13.56
N ILE A 38 8.49 -13.25 -13.15
CA ILE A 38 8.58 -13.63 -11.73
C ILE A 38 9.54 -12.70 -10.98
N ALA A 39 10.70 -12.41 -11.56
CA ALA A 39 11.70 -11.53 -10.95
C ALA A 39 11.15 -10.10 -10.76
N ARG A 40 10.47 -9.55 -11.77
CA ARG A 40 9.84 -8.21 -11.67
C ARG A 40 8.72 -8.16 -10.66
N ARG A 41 7.85 -9.17 -10.67
CA ARG A 41 6.80 -9.31 -9.64
C ARG A 41 7.41 -9.34 -8.24
N ARG A 42 8.49 -10.08 -8.06
CA ARG A 42 9.16 -10.16 -6.76
C ARG A 42 9.76 -8.82 -6.34
N ALA A 43 10.40 -8.11 -7.27
CA ALA A 43 10.96 -6.79 -6.99
C ALA A 43 9.88 -5.78 -6.57
N ASP A 44 8.72 -5.78 -7.25
CA ASP A 44 7.59 -4.93 -6.89
C ASP A 44 7.03 -5.27 -5.50
N LEU A 45 6.90 -6.57 -5.16
CA LEU A 45 6.46 -7.01 -3.83
C LEU A 45 7.45 -6.64 -2.71
N ASP A 46 8.75 -6.84 -2.93
CA ASP A 46 9.78 -6.51 -1.95
C ASP A 46 9.78 -4.98 -1.70
N ALA A 47 9.63 -4.18 -2.76
CA ALA A 47 9.50 -2.72 -2.64
C ALA A 47 8.20 -2.31 -1.91
N ALA A 48 7.06 -2.94 -2.24
CA ALA A 48 5.79 -2.70 -1.56
C ALA A 48 5.90 -2.97 -0.05
N GLN A 49 6.57 -4.06 0.34
CA GLN A 49 6.77 -4.43 1.74
C GLN A 49 7.63 -3.41 2.49
N VAL A 50 8.69 -2.88 1.87
CA VAL A 50 9.51 -1.79 2.45
C VAL A 50 8.64 -0.56 2.69
N HIS A 51 7.87 -0.14 1.69
CA HIS A 51 6.98 1.01 1.80
C HIS A 51 5.89 0.81 2.87
N ALA A 52 5.27 -0.37 2.95
CA ALA A 52 4.29 -0.71 3.98
C ALA A 52 4.91 -0.66 5.39
N THR A 53 6.15 -1.11 5.54
CA THR A 53 6.88 -1.07 6.83
C THR A 53 7.18 0.38 7.24
N LEU A 54 7.61 1.23 6.30
CA LEU A 54 7.86 2.65 6.55
C LEU A 54 6.56 3.39 6.89
N ALA A 55 5.46 3.08 6.20
CA ALA A 55 4.14 3.58 6.51
C ALA A 55 3.72 3.19 7.94
N LEU A 56 3.88 1.92 8.32
CA LEU A 56 3.58 1.43 9.67
C LEU A 56 4.44 2.12 10.74
N ALA A 57 5.73 2.29 10.49
CA ALA A 57 6.63 3.01 11.40
C ALA A 57 6.20 4.47 11.61
N ALA A 58 5.78 5.14 10.53
CA ALA A 58 5.26 6.51 10.62
C ALA A 58 3.93 6.60 11.38
N ALA A 59 3.01 5.64 11.18
CA ALA A 59 1.73 5.59 11.88
C ALA A 59 1.91 5.33 13.38
N THR A 60 2.79 4.40 13.76
CA THR A 60 3.09 4.08 15.16
C THR A 60 3.82 5.22 15.87
N ALA A 61 4.73 5.92 15.19
CA ALA A 61 5.34 7.14 15.71
C ALA A 61 4.28 8.22 15.99
N LEU A 62 3.28 8.39 15.11
CA LEU A 62 2.21 9.36 15.30
C LEU A 62 1.34 9.08 16.53
N ALA A 63 1.02 7.81 16.79
CA ALA A 63 0.23 7.39 17.96
C ALA A 63 0.88 7.80 19.30
N THR A 64 2.19 8.09 19.28
CA THR A 64 2.97 8.50 20.44
C THR A 64 3.03 10.04 20.63
N MET A 65 2.59 10.84 19.64
CA MET A 65 2.71 12.31 19.65
C MET A 65 1.43 13.02 20.15
N SER A 66 1.60 14.09 20.96
CA SER A 66 0.48 14.88 21.54
C SER A 66 -0.21 15.86 20.54
N SER A 67 -1.41 16.31 20.93
CA SER A 67 -2.62 16.44 20.09
C SER A 67 -2.64 17.38 18.87
N ARG A 68 -1.80 18.42 18.73
CA ARG A 68 -2.01 19.41 17.65
C ARG A 68 -1.35 19.03 16.31
N ALA A 69 -0.17 18.39 16.35
CA ALA A 69 0.46 17.83 15.15
C ALA A 69 -0.26 16.55 14.68
N ALA A 70 -0.85 15.81 15.61
CA ALA A 70 -1.58 14.57 15.34
C ALA A 70 -2.77 14.79 14.39
N VAL A 71 -3.55 15.86 14.55
CA VAL A 71 -4.76 16.11 13.74
C VAL A 71 -4.45 16.28 12.24
N ARG A 72 -3.40 17.02 11.88
CA ARG A 72 -3.02 17.21 10.46
C ARG A 72 -2.61 15.87 9.84
N THR A 73 -1.75 15.12 10.52
CA THR A 73 -1.26 13.84 10.02
C THR A 73 -2.38 12.80 9.93
N VAL A 74 -3.33 12.77 10.88
CA VAL A 74 -4.51 11.88 10.81
C VAL A 74 -5.34 12.16 9.55
N ASN A 75 -5.56 13.42 9.19
CA ASN A 75 -6.28 13.76 7.95
C ASN A 75 -5.54 13.28 6.70
N GLU A 76 -4.21 13.36 6.67
CA GLU A 76 -3.40 12.87 5.55
C GLU A 76 -3.47 11.35 5.41
N TRP A 77 -3.52 10.63 6.54
CA TRP A 77 -3.73 9.18 6.57
C TRP A 77 -5.14 8.77 6.09
N TRP A 78 -6.18 9.48 6.51
CA TRP A 78 -7.54 9.25 6.02
C TRP A 78 -7.67 9.45 4.51
N ALA A 79 -7.01 10.47 3.96
CA ALA A 79 -6.95 10.68 2.52
C ALA A 79 -6.10 9.64 1.77
N ALA A 80 -5.29 8.83 2.46
CA ALA A 80 -4.47 7.79 1.85
C ALA A 80 -5.14 6.42 1.91
N ALA A 81 -5.70 6.04 3.06
CA ALA A 81 -6.34 4.74 3.29
C ALA A 81 -7.83 4.70 2.91
N GLY A 82 -8.47 5.87 2.74
CA GLY A 82 -9.92 5.99 2.55
C GLY A 82 -10.71 5.83 3.85
N PRO A 83 -12.02 6.16 3.86
CA PRO A 83 -12.87 5.94 5.02
C PRO A 83 -12.99 4.42 5.26
N GLN A 84 -12.67 3.96 6.47
CA GLN A 84 -13.10 2.64 6.90
C GLN A 84 -14.62 2.68 7.01
N GLN A 85 -15.35 2.19 6.00
CA GLN A 85 -16.75 1.86 6.21
C GLN A 85 -16.77 0.84 7.36
N PRO A 86 -17.52 1.09 8.44
CA PRO A 86 -17.82 0.02 9.38
C PRO A 86 -18.44 -1.09 8.54
N LYS A 87 -17.82 -2.27 8.62
CA LYS A 87 -18.41 -3.49 8.07
C LYS A 87 -19.68 -3.68 8.88
N ASP A 88 -20.83 -3.36 8.31
CA ASP A 88 -22.11 -3.60 8.97
C ASP A 88 -22.12 -5.10 9.29
N ASP A 89 -22.02 -5.42 10.58
CA ASP A 89 -22.18 -6.78 11.08
C ASP A 89 -23.60 -7.20 10.72
N ASP A 90 -23.69 -8.03 9.67
CA ASP A 90 -24.92 -8.66 9.21
C ASP A 90 -25.38 -9.66 10.28
N THR A 91 -25.96 -9.10 11.33
CA THR A 91 -26.77 -9.79 12.33
C THR A 91 -28.21 -9.47 11.98
N SER A 92 -28.74 -10.19 10.99
CA SER A 92 -30.19 -10.36 10.82
C SER A 92 -30.52 -11.81 11.14
N GLU A 93 -31.42 -11.95 12.12
CA GLU A 93 -31.97 -13.18 12.72
C GLU A 93 -32.58 -14.18 11.72
#